data_AF-R7T7X4-F1
#
_entry.id   AF-R7T7X4-F1
#
_cell.length_a   1.000
_cell.length_b   1.000
_cell.length_c   1.000
_cell.angle_alpha   90.00
_cell.angle_beta   90.00
_cell.angle_gamma   90.00
#
_symmetry.space_group_name_H-M   'P 1'
#
loop_
_entity.id
_entity.type
_entity.pdbx_description
1 polymer ?
#
loop_
_entity_poly.entity_id
_entity_poly.type
_entity_poly.pdbx_seq_one_letter_code
_entity_poly.pdbx_strand_id
1 'polypeptide(L)'
;MALAFQVFYPEIIVLRNPEHAAYNETNNHRNAVMKPLAPKLSGFMRKSVKCKVPIGENRTALPTCSTDLFREYFSKIGSFPDCGTWLDSVGYGFSQRYGLDFCEFKPYSLPECSRRKGLHHILMMGDSTGWRNFMGLLNTTIYAGSTCHIVKDEGPLSQTPSSEYFSLGHRSLNNSFSVKLRGCHRCRASVFDCNMKTESGFHSLRLQFAAAYKFKDKSLTIPPGNPKWHSANTFQEFLFTTYLPLTGMPDTIVVSFPLNHEKFNDWIVQDFKYFIGVMLKHIPRTTQVHWIPTASEFETKRDPVRAAWCLNHTFSDEKLLATEYIYKLNNMLFKELKPYLLNSSYNMHGHLNLVNMSSTKEEWNEDGGYQALFLL
;
A
#
# COMPACT_ATOMS: atom_id res chain seq x y z
N MET A 1 0.31 3.46 -13.69
CA MET A 1 -0.05 4.52 -12.72
C MET A 1 1.01 4.48 -11.64
N ALA A 2 1.86 5.50 -11.54
CA ALA A 2 2.74 5.59 -10.37
C ALA A 2 1.93 6.28 -9.27
N LEU A 3 1.81 5.63 -8.11
CA LEU A 3 1.13 6.16 -6.95
C LEU A 3 1.92 7.38 -6.41
N ALA A 4 1.27 8.53 -6.28
CA ALA A 4 1.73 9.81 -5.75
C ALA A 4 1.49 9.94 -4.26
N PHE A 5 2.32 10.68 -3.54
CA PHE A 5 2.19 10.80 -2.09
C PHE A 5 1.19 11.86 -1.66
N GLN A 6 0.29 11.45 -0.77
CA GLN A 6 -0.54 12.35 0.00
C GLN A 6 -0.61 11.85 1.45
N VAL A 7 -0.24 12.71 2.40
CA VAL A 7 -0.36 12.43 3.83
C VAL A 7 -1.51 13.23 4.40
N PHE A 8 -2.35 12.55 5.20
CA PHE A 8 -3.49 13.12 5.90
C PHE A 8 -3.25 13.04 7.40
N TYR A 9 -3.54 14.13 8.10
CA TYR A 9 -3.63 14.12 9.55
C TYR A 9 -4.88 13.31 9.97
N PRO A 10 -4.75 12.33 10.88
CA PRO A 10 -5.90 11.63 11.42
C PRO A 10 -6.62 12.52 12.44
N GLU A 11 -7.41 13.49 11.97
CA GLU A 11 -8.60 13.85 12.73
C GLU A 11 -9.68 12.83 12.37
N ILE A 12 -10.16 12.08 13.36
CA ILE A 12 -11.33 11.23 13.20
C ILE A 12 -12.50 12.17 12.93
N ILE A 13 -12.83 12.36 11.64
CA ILE A 13 -13.99 13.14 11.25
C ILE A 13 -15.23 12.32 11.59
N VAL A 14 -15.84 12.63 12.74
CA VAL A 14 -17.25 12.31 13.01
C VAL A 14 -18.06 13.23 12.10
N LEU A 15 -18.63 12.65 11.05
CA LEU A 15 -19.38 13.39 10.03
C LEU A 15 -20.61 14.08 10.65
N ARG A 16 -20.54 15.40 10.82
CA ARG A 16 -21.70 16.30 10.90
C ARG A 16 -21.83 17.06 9.59
N ASN A 17 -23.05 17.13 9.09
CA ASN A 17 -23.46 17.88 7.90
C ASN A 17 -23.10 19.38 8.02
N PRO A 18 -22.60 19.99 6.94
CA PRO A 18 -23.09 21.32 6.61
C PRO A 18 -23.36 21.51 5.11
N GLU A 19 -24.35 22.37 4.88
CA GLU A 19 -24.88 22.84 3.61
C GLU A 19 -23.97 23.87 2.92
N HIS A 20 -24.04 23.84 1.58
CA HIS A 20 -23.90 24.93 0.59
C HIS A 20 -22.77 25.97 0.68
N ALA A 21 -21.93 26.00 -0.37
CA ALA A 21 -21.68 27.20 -1.20
C ALA A 21 -20.98 26.81 -2.52
N ALA A 22 -21.33 27.52 -3.60
CA ALA A 22 -20.91 27.29 -4.99
C ALA A 22 -20.10 28.48 -5.54
N TYR A 23 -19.12 28.25 -6.42
CA TYR A 23 -18.71 29.05 -7.60
C TYR A 23 -17.43 28.45 -8.24
N ASN A 24 -17.41 27.92 -9.48
CA ASN A 24 -17.19 28.54 -10.81
C ASN A 24 -15.85 29.29 -11.01
N GLU A 25 -14.92 28.75 -11.82
CA GLU A 25 -14.72 29.15 -13.24
C GLU A 25 -13.53 28.44 -13.95
N THR A 26 -13.62 28.49 -15.28
CA THR A 26 -12.91 27.87 -16.41
C THR A 26 -11.45 28.29 -16.68
N ASN A 27 -10.62 27.40 -17.27
CA ASN A 27 -10.23 27.47 -18.69
C ASN A 27 -9.18 26.45 -19.19
N ASN A 28 -9.34 26.13 -20.48
CA ASN A 28 -8.53 25.32 -21.40
C ASN A 28 -7.02 25.64 -21.43
N HIS A 29 -6.19 24.63 -21.72
CA HIS A 29 -5.34 24.63 -22.92
C HIS A 29 -4.69 23.25 -23.22
N ARG A 30 -4.72 22.92 -24.51
CA ARG A 30 -3.98 21.83 -25.18
C ARG A 30 -2.47 22.07 -25.06
N ASN A 31 -1.65 21.00 -25.01
CA ASN A 31 -0.58 20.76 -26.01
C ASN A 31 0.24 19.47 -25.82
N ALA A 32 0.50 18.87 -26.98
CA ALA A 32 1.70 18.20 -27.49
C ALA A 32 2.48 17.20 -26.61
N VAL A 33 2.45 15.94 -27.06
CA VAL A 33 3.33 14.85 -26.65
C VAL A 33 4.73 15.05 -27.24
N MET A 34 5.70 15.46 -26.41
CA MET A 34 7.12 15.22 -26.67
C MET A 34 7.62 14.14 -25.69
N LYS A 35 8.25 13.09 -26.22
CA LYS A 35 9.01 12.12 -25.42
C LYS A 35 10.38 12.73 -25.07
N PRO A 36 10.71 12.98 -23.79
CA PRO A 36 12.06 13.38 -23.42
C PRO A 36 12.94 12.13 -23.21
N LEU A 37 14.19 12.19 -23.67
CA LEU A 37 15.23 11.23 -23.32
C LEU A 37 15.50 11.27 -21.81
N ALA A 38 15.50 10.09 -21.16
CA ALA A 38 15.75 9.95 -19.74
C ALA A 38 17.20 10.35 -19.36
N PRO A 39 17.42 11.10 -18.26
CA PRO A 39 18.74 11.45 -17.78
C PRO A 39 19.50 10.23 -17.23
N LYS A 40 20.84 10.28 -17.29
CA LYS A 40 21.75 9.27 -16.73
C LYS A 40 21.84 9.44 -15.21
N LEU A 41 21.49 8.39 -14.46
CA LEU A 41 21.56 8.36 -12.98
C LEU A 41 22.69 7.42 -12.52
N SER A 42 23.49 7.88 -11.55
CA SER A 42 24.66 7.17 -11.01
C SER A 42 24.45 6.71 -9.57
N GLY A 43 24.69 5.42 -9.30
CA GLY A 43 25.28 4.87 -8.06
C GLY A 43 24.43 4.86 -6.78
N PHE A 44 24.11 3.66 -6.29
CA PHE A 44 23.30 3.39 -5.10
C PHE A 44 23.90 3.93 -3.80
N MET A 45 22.99 4.37 -2.92
CA MET A 45 23.10 4.32 -1.46
C MET A 45 24.49 4.60 -0.89
N ARG A 46 24.89 5.86 -0.91
CA ARG A 46 25.84 6.37 0.07
C ARG A 46 25.08 7.34 0.97
N LYS A 47 25.22 7.19 2.28
CA LYS A 47 24.89 8.20 3.31
C LYS A 47 25.50 9.60 3.00
N SER A 48 26.31 9.74 1.94
CA SER A 48 27.00 10.96 1.50
C SER A 48 26.65 11.46 0.08
N VAL A 49 25.82 10.77 -0.73
CA VAL A 49 25.36 11.37 -1.99
C VAL A 49 24.15 12.24 -1.68
N LYS A 50 24.37 13.56 -1.64
CA LYS A 50 23.27 14.53 -1.57
C LYS A 50 22.36 14.30 -2.78
N CYS A 51 21.15 13.78 -2.53
CA CYS A 51 20.10 13.67 -3.54
C CYS A 51 19.89 15.05 -4.14
N LYS A 52 20.20 15.23 -5.44
CA LYS A 52 19.94 16.50 -6.12
C LYS A 52 18.54 16.46 -6.71
N VAL A 53 17.55 16.64 -5.84
CA VAL A 53 16.15 16.75 -6.28
C VAL A 53 15.95 18.15 -6.85
N PRO A 54 15.55 18.30 -8.12
CA PRO A 54 15.22 19.63 -8.66
C PRO A 54 14.06 20.25 -7.85
N ILE A 55 14.09 21.57 -7.66
CA ILE A 55 13.05 22.36 -6.97
C ILE A 55 12.62 23.51 -7.92
N GLY A 56 11.38 23.98 -7.80
CA GLY A 56 10.86 25.12 -8.58
C GLY A 56 10.65 24.79 -10.06
N GLU A 57 10.92 25.76 -10.94
CA GLU A 57 10.72 25.66 -12.39
C GLU A 57 11.45 24.46 -13.01
N ASN A 58 12.62 24.10 -12.48
CA ASN A 58 13.41 22.95 -12.93
C ASN A 58 12.70 21.60 -12.75
N ARG A 59 11.68 21.50 -11.87
CA ARG A 59 10.88 20.28 -11.73
C ARG A 59 9.90 20.07 -12.88
N THR A 60 9.42 21.15 -13.49
CA THR A 60 8.39 21.06 -14.55
C THR A 60 8.90 20.30 -15.78
N ALA A 61 10.23 20.28 -15.97
CA ALA A 61 10.93 19.54 -17.02
C ALA A 61 11.04 18.03 -16.74
N LEU A 62 10.76 17.56 -15.52
CA LEU A 62 10.79 16.12 -15.21
C LEU A 62 9.60 15.41 -15.87
N PRO A 63 9.80 14.19 -16.38
CA PRO A 63 8.71 13.39 -16.92
C PRO A 63 7.68 13.07 -15.83
N THR A 64 6.43 12.86 -16.26
CA THR A 64 5.37 12.43 -15.34
C THR A 64 5.69 11.05 -14.79
N CYS A 65 5.61 10.87 -13.46
CA CYS A 65 5.82 9.57 -12.83
C CYS A 65 4.85 8.53 -13.40
N SER A 66 5.38 7.38 -13.81
CA SER A 66 4.61 6.28 -14.40
C SER A 66 5.21 4.93 -14.04
N THR A 67 4.43 3.85 -14.15
CA THR A 67 4.91 2.48 -13.91
C THR A 67 6.05 2.09 -14.83
N ASP A 68 6.06 2.61 -16.06
CA ASP A 68 7.12 2.32 -17.03
C ASP A 68 8.41 3.04 -16.65
N LEU A 69 8.32 4.26 -16.13
CA LEU A 69 9.48 4.99 -15.66
C LEU A 69 10.08 4.38 -14.39
N PHE A 70 9.22 3.90 -13.47
CA PHE A 70 9.68 3.12 -12.31
C PHE A 70 10.36 1.82 -12.75
N ARG A 71 9.81 1.10 -13.74
CA ARG A 71 10.43 -0.09 -14.31
C ARG A 71 11.79 0.20 -14.94
N GLU A 72 11.89 1.29 -15.70
CA GLU A 72 13.16 1.75 -16.25
C GLU A 72 14.17 2.04 -15.13
N TYR A 73 13.75 2.72 -14.07
CA TYR A 73 14.58 2.95 -12.88
C TYR A 73 15.07 1.63 -12.28
N PHE A 74 14.18 0.66 -12.04
CA PHE A 74 14.56 -0.65 -11.51
C PHE A 74 15.54 -1.41 -12.41
N SER A 75 15.46 -1.20 -13.73
CA SER A 75 16.34 -1.86 -14.70
C SER A 75 17.76 -1.29 -14.66
N LYS A 76 17.88 0.04 -14.53
CA LYS A 76 19.15 0.78 -14.58
C LYS A 76 19.84 0.81 -13.23
N ILE A 77 19.07 1.11 -12.19
CA ILE A 77 19.54 1.18 -10.82
C ILE A 77 19.50 -0.25 -10.30
N GLY A 78 18.32 -0.81 -10.03
CA GLY A 78 18.22 -2.13 -9.40
C GLY A 78 18.03 -2.07 -7.89
N SER A 79 17.44 -0.99 -7.42
CA SER A 79 16.73 -0.85 -6.15
C SER A 79 15.41 -0.13 -6.42
N PHE A 80 14.57 -0.09 -5.40
CA PHE A 80 13.54 0.94 -5.32
C PHE A 80 14.16 2.35 -5.30
N PRO A 81 13.51 3.35 -5.93
CA PRO A 81 13.89 4.73 -5.74
C PRO A 81 13.88 5.11 -4.27
N ASP A 82 14.86 5.86 -3.84
CA ASP A 82 15.02 6.32 -2.46
C ASP A 82 15.53 7.78 -2.38
N CYS A 83 15.76 8.39 -3.55
CA CYS A 83 16.13 9.78 -3.73
C CYS A 83 14.90 10.66 -3.89
N GLY A 84 14.61 11.47 -2.88
CA GLY A 84 13.55 12.46 -2.95
C GLY A 84 13.62 13.48 -1.82
N THR A 85 12.72 14.46 -1.86
CA THR A 85 12.62 15.49 -0.83
C THR A 85 11.17 15.93 -0.65
N TRP A 86 10.82 16.35 0.57
CA TRP A 86 9.55 17.01 0.83
C TRP A 86 9.59 18.40 0.20
N LEU A 87 8.58 18.70 -0.60
CA LEU A 87 8.44 19.99 -1.25
C LEU A 87 7.52 20.86 -0.40
N ASP A 88 7.99 22.05 -0.02
CA ASP A 88 7.27 23.02 0.83
C ASP A 88 6.01 23.63 0.17
N SER A 89 5.63 23.14 -1.02
CA SER A 89 4.37 23.50 -1.63
C SER A 89 3.21 23.03 -0.76
N VAL A 90 2.38 23.97 -0.30
CA VAL A 90 1.00 23.70 0.16
C VAL A 90 0.39 22.78 -0.89
N GLY A 91 0.20 21.50 -0.58
CA GLY A 91 -0.22 20.52 -1.59
C GLY A 91 -1.68 20.72 -1.99
N TYR A 92 -2.34 19.65 -2.42
CA TYR A 92 -3.77 19.70 -2.69
C TYR A 92 -4.53 19.90 -1.37
N GLY A 93 -4.71 21.16 -0.95
CA GLY A 93 -5.28 21.55 0.34
C GLY A 93 -4.26 21.55 1.49
N PHE A 94 -4.14 20.41 2.20
CA PHE A 94 -3.39 20.26 3.48
C PHE A 94 -2.24 19.25 3.44
N SER A 95 -1.94 18.68 2.26
CA SER A 95 -0.96 17.60 2.12
C SER A 95 0.42 18.12 1.74
N GLN A 96 1.50 17.55 2.29
CA GLN A 96 2.85 17.76 1.78
C GLN A 96 3.15 16.78 0.63
N ARG A 97 3.91 17.23 -0.37
CA ARG A 97 4.26 16.41 -1.55
C ARG A 97 5.70 15.94 -1.46
N TYR A 98 5.94 14.65 -1.66
CA TYR A 98 7.30 14.12 -1.82
C TYR A 98 7.70 14.14 -3.31
N GLY A 99 8.75 14.90 -3.63
CA GLY A 99 9.30 15.01 -4.97
C GLY A 99 10.46 14.03 -5.18
N LEU A 100 10.38 13.25 -6.25
CA LEU A 100 11.50 12.41 -6.72
C LEU A 100 12.45 13.21 -7.61
N ASP A 101 13.68 12.73 -7.76
CA ASP A 101 14.72 13.33 -8.59
C ASP A 101 14.61 12.97 -10.08
N PHE A 102 13.93 11.86 -10.42
CA PHE A 102 13.81 11.36 -11.79
C PHE A 102 12.43 11.55 -12.43
N CYS A 103 11.41 11.91 -11.64
CA CYS A 103 10.06 12.13 -12.14
C CYS A 103 9.24 13.10 -11.28
N GLU A 104 8.14 13.59 -11.85
CA GLU A 104 7.17 14.42 -11.13
C GLU A 104 5.76 13.80 -11.12
N PHE A 105 5.19 13.69 -9.93
CA PHE A 105 3.77 13.40 -9.76
C PHE A 105 2.96 14.63 -10.15
N LYS A 106 2.17 14.49 -11.21
CA LYS A 106 1.27 15.55 -11.70
C LYS A 106 -0.08 15.50 -10.99
N PRO A 107 -0.77 16.64 -10.84
CA PRO A 107 -2.16 16.67 -10.39
C PRO A 107 -3.05 15.71 -11.17
N TYR A 108 -3.98 15.07 -10.46
CA TYR A 108 -5.01 14.23 -11.07
C TYR A 108 -6.31 14.33 -10.28
N SER A 109 -7.43 14.11 -10.95
CA SER A 109 -8.72 13.85 -10.33
C SER A 109 -8.83 12.35 -10.08
N LEU A 110 -8.94 11.93 -8.82
CA LEU A 110 -9.10 10.53 -8.46
C LEU A 110 -10.36 9.91 -9.10
N PRO A 111 -11.55 10.55 -9.06
CA PRO A 111 -12.74 10.04 -9.75
C PRO A 111 -12.53 9.81 -11.24
N GLU A 112 -11.94 10.80 -11.94
CA GLU A 112 -11.69 10.68 -13.39
C GLU A 112 -10.65 9.62 -13.71
N CYS A 113 -9.59 9.56 -12.90
CA CYS A 113 -8.55 8.57 -13.10
C CYS A 113 -9.08 7.15 -12.91
N SER A 114 -9.83 6.91 -11.82
CA SER A 114 -10.44 5.63 -11.51
C SER A 114 -11.39 5.18 -12.63
N ARG A 115 -12.30 6.07 -13.07
CA ARG A 115 -13.24 5.80 -14.17
C ARG A 115 -12.50 5.46 -15.47
N ARG A 116 -11.55 6.30 -15.88
CA ARG A 116 -10.77 6.12 -17.13
C ARG A 116 -9.95 4.82 -17.11
N LYS A 117 -9.53 4.37 -15.93
CA LYS A 117 -8.79 3.12 -15.74
C LYS A 117 -9.68 1.91 -15.52
N GLY A 118 -11.00 2.09 -15.42
CA GLY A 118 -11.94 1.00 -15.15
C GLY A 118 -11.70 0.35 -13.79
N LEU A 119 -11.27 1.13 -12.79
CA LEU A 119 -11.03 0.61 -11.44
C LEU A 119 -12.35 0.56 -10.68
N HIS A 120 -12.84 -0.63 -10.38
CA HIS A 120 -14.06 -0.86 -9.63
C HIS A 120 -13.79 -1.50 -8.27
N HIS A 121 -12.66 -2.18 -8.09
CA HIS A 121 -12.31 -2.86 -6.85
C HIS A 121 -10.80 -2.82 -6.58
N ILE A 122 -10.43 -2.17 -5.48
CA ILE A 122 -9.06 -2.14 -4.95
C ILE A 122 -9.01 -2.96 -3.66
N LEU A 123 -8.14 -3.96 -3.64
CA LEU A 123 -7.82 -4.74 -2.44
C LEU A 123 -6.46 -4.30 -1.89
N MET A 124 -6.42 -3.85 -0.64
CA MET A 124 -5.17 -3.67 0.10
C MET A 124 -4.93 -4.86 1.03
N MET A 125 -3.72 -5.40 0.98
CA MET A 125 -3.26 -6.47 1.85
C MET A 125 -2.14 -5.99 2.75
N GLY A 126 -2.21 -6.37 4.02
CA GLY A 126 -1.12 -6.20 4.96
C GLY A 126 -1.54 -6.36 6.41
N ASP A 127 -0.68 -5.90 7.29
CA ASP A 127 -0.86 -5.91 8.73
C ASP A 127 -1.34 -4.54 9.24
N SER A 128 -0.93 -4.11 10.43
CA SER A 128 -1.29 -2.79 10.96
C SER A 128 -0.72 -1.64 10.14
N THR A 129 0.42 -1.80 9.47
CA THR A 129 0.94 -0.80 8.52
C THR A 129 0.08 -0.78 7.26
N GLY A 130 -0.26 -1.95 6.72
CA GLY A 130 -1.20 -2.07 5.60
C GLY A 130 -2.56 -1.46 5.91
N TRP A 131 -3.07 -1.64 7.14
CA TRP A 131 -4.33 -1.04 7.59
C TRP A 131 -4.28 0.50 7.58
N ARG A 132 -3.17 1.09 8.06
CA ARG A 132 -3.00 2.55 8.05
C ARG A 132 -2.91 3.10 6.65
N ASN A 133 -2.24 2.40 5.74
CA ASN A 133 -2.27 2.73 4.31
C ASN A 133 -3.69 2.62 3.76
N PHE A 134 -4.45 1.59 4.11
CA PHE A 134 -5.83 1.45 3.64
C PHE A 134 -6.73 2.59 4.13
N MET A 135 -6.60 2.98 5.40
CA MET A 135 -7.31 4.14 5.93
C MET A 135 -6.88 5.44 5.23
N GLY A 136 -5.59 5.56 4.88
CA GLY A 136 -5.11 6.63 4.01
C GLY A 136 -5.83 6.67 2.66
N LEU A 137 -6.01 5.51 2.00
CA LEU A 137 -6.74 5.39 0.73
C LEU A 137 -8.17 5.87 0.86
N LEU A 138 -8.86 5.36 1.89
CA LEU A 138 -10.25 5.67 2.17
C LEU A 138 -10.42 7.17 2.43
N ASN A 139 -9.61 7.73 3.32
CA ASN A 139 -9.64 9.15 3.63
C ASN A 139 -9.37 9.99 2.38
N THR A 140 -8.36 9.65 1.59
CA THR A 140 -8.07 10.38 0.35
C THR A 140 -9.24 10.33 -0.64
N THR A 141 -9.92 9.17 -0.72
CA THR A 141 -11.10 9.00 -1.57
C THR A 141 -12.25 9.90 -1.10
N ILE A 142 -12.48 9.98 0.21
CA ILE A 142 -13.48 10.88 0.81
C ILE A 142 -13.11 12.35 0.56
N TYR A 143 -11.85 12.73 0.80
CA TYR A 143 -11.35 14.08 0.56
C TYR A 143 -11.42 14.50 -0.91
N ALA A 144 -11.35 13.56 -1.85
CA ALA A 144 -11.60 13.80 -3.27
C ALA A 144 -13.09 14.05 -3.59
N GLY A 145 -13.95 14.18 -2.59
CA GLY A 145 -15.39 14.48 -2.74
C GLY A 145 -16.28 13.25 -2.87
N SER A 146 -15.79 12.07 -2.48
CA SER A 146 -16.55 10.81 -2.60
C SER A 146 -17.33 10.50 -1.32
N THR A 147 -18.47 9.82 -1.47
CA THR A 147 -19.21 9.28 -0.32
C THR A 147 -18.90 7.80 -0.17
N CYS A 148 -18.24 7.41 0.92
CA CYS A 148 -17.89 6.02 1.23
C CYS A 148 -18.72 5.51 2.41
N HIS A 149 -19.26 4.30 2.29
CA HIS A 149 -19.98 3.62 3.36
C HIS A 149 -19.39 2.24 3.60
N ILE A 150 -19.34 1.85 4.87
CA ILE A 150 -18.90 0.51 5.24
C ILE A 150 -19.98 -0.51 4.83
N VAL A 151 -19.58 -1.51 4.07
CA VAL A 151 -20.44 -2.61 3.60
C VAL A 151 -20.32 -3.79 4.54
N LYS A 152 -19.09 -4.07 4.98
CA LYS A 152 -18.78 -5.23 5.80
C LYS A 152 -17.52 -5.00 6.61
N ASP A 153 -17.48 -5.55 7.81
CA ASP A 153 -16.33 -5.52 8.72
C ASP A 153 -16.23 -6.86 9.47
N GLU A 154 -15.01 -7.29 9.83
CA GLU A 154 -14.83 -8.50 10.64
C GLU A 154 -15.38 -8.36 12.07
N GLY A 155 -15.76 -7.16 12.51
CA GLY A 155 -16.31 -6.87 13.82
C GLY A 155 -15.29 -6.27 14.79
N PRO A 156 -15.56 -6.31 16.12
CA PRO A 156 -14.75 -5.64 17.13
C PRO A 156 -13.30 -6.12 17.15
N LEU A 157 -12.42 -5.34 17.82
CA LEU A 157 -11.01 -5.65 17.97
C LEU A 157 -10.80 -7.09 18.44
N SER A 158 -10.11 -7.87 17.61
CA SER A 158 -9.89 -9.29 17.87
C SER A 158 -8.68 -9.79 17.10
N GLN A 159 -7.89 -10.63 17.77
CA GLN A 159 -6.79 -11.37 17.15
C GLN A 159 -7.27 -12.57 16.34
N THR A 160 -8.52 -13.01 16.50
CA THR A 160 -9.06 -14.16 15.78
C THR A 160 -9.77 -13.70 14.51
N PRO A 161 -9.38 -14.17 13.32
CA PRO A 161 -10.15 -13.94 12.09
C PRO A 161 -11.62 -14.31 12.28
N SER A 162 -12.54 -13.50 11.75
CA SER A 162 -13.96 -13.84 11.78
C SER A 162 -14.28 -14.89 10.73
N SER A 163 -14.49 -16.14 11.16
CA SER A 163 -14.90 -17.24 10.29
C SER A 163 -16.24 -16.95 9.60
N GLU A 164 -17.16 -16.30 10.31
CA GLU A 164 -18.44 -15.83 9.77
C GLU A 164 -18.23 -14.82 8.64
N TYR A 165 -17.38 -13.81 8.84
CA TYR A 165 -17.04 -12.83 7.82
C TYR A 165 -16.52 -13.51 6.54
N PHE A 166 -15.55 -14.41 6.68
CA PHE A 166 -14.90 -15.06 5.53
C PHE A 166 -15.73 -16.18 4.91
N SER A 167 -16.71 -16.72 5.62
CA SER A 167 -17.62 -17.74 5.08
C SER A 167 -18.68 -17.18 4.13
N LEU A 168 -18.91 -15.86 4.14
CA LEU A 168 -19.95 -15.19 3.34
C LEU A 168 -21.35 -15.80 3.54
N GLY A 169 -21.64 -16.31 4.74
CA GLY A 169 -22.91 -16.99 5.04
C GLY A 169 -22.97 -18.47 4.65
N HIS A 170 -21.95 -19.01 3.98
CA HIS A 170 -21.88 -20.43 3.66
C HIS A 170 -21.52 -21.27 4.89
N ARG A 171 -22.52 -21.90 5.51
CA ARG A 171 -22.33 -22.76 6.69
C ARG A 171 -21.30 -23.87 6.48
N SER A 172 -21.27 -24.50 5.30
CA SER A 172 -20.30 -25.55 4.97
C SER A 172 -18.86 -25.03 4.90
N LEU A 173 -18.66 -23.78 4.47
CA LEU A 173 -17.34 -23.14 4.42
C LEU A 173 -16.92 -22.73 5.84
N ASN A 174 -17.83 -22.13 6.61
CA ASN A 174 -17.56 -21.75 7.99
C ASN A 174 -17.06 -22.94 8.82
N ASN A 175 -17.75 -24.09 8.70
CA ASN A 175 -17.39 -25.33 9.39
C ASN A 175 -16.07 -25.96 8.90
N SER A 176 -15.54 -25.52 7.77
CA SER A 176 -14.29 -26.04 7.20
C SER A 176 -13.04 -25.29 7.68
N PHE A 177 -13.21 -24.12 8.30
CA PHE A 177 -12.09 -23.31 8.71
C PHE A 177 -11.38 -23.88 9.93
N SER A 178 -10.04 -23.85 9.88
CA SER A 178 -9.19 -23.90 11.06
C SER A 178 -8.67 -22.50 11.34
N VAL A 179 -9.01 -21.95 12.51
CA VAL A 179 -8.72 -20.57 12.88
C VAL A 179 -7.70 -20.53 14.02
N LYS A 180 -6.72 -19.64 13.91
CA LYS A 180 -5.68 -19.37 14.90
C LYS A 180 -5.56 -17.87 15.16
N LEU A 181 -5.01 -17.52 16.31
CA LEU A 181 -4.74 -16.12 16.67
C LEU A 181 -3.73 -15.48 15.72
N ARG A 182 -4.06 -14.28 15.22
CA ARG A 182 -3.17 -13.34 14.56
C ARG A 182 -2.34 -12.60 15.61
N GLY A 183 -1.11 -12.23 15.27
CA GLY A 183 -0.27 -11.35 16.11
C GLY A 183 -0.75 -9.89 16.15
N CYS A 184 -1.91 -9.57 15.59
CA CYS A 184 -2.41 -8.22 15.38
C CYS A 184 -3.91 -8.14 15.69
N HIS A 185 -4.27 -7.36 16.71
CA HIS A 185 -5.67 -7.19 17.14
C HIS A 185 -6.44 -6.16 16.28
N ARG A 186 -5.72 -5.24 15.61
CA ARG A 186 -6.30 -4.20 14.72
C ARG A 186 -6.38 -4.63 13.26
N CYS A 187 -5.80 -5.77 12.91
CA CYS A 187 -5.80 -6.28 11.55
C CYS A 187 -7.12 -7.00 11.26
N ARG A 188 -8.14 -6.21 10.91
CA ARG A 188 -9.51 -6.65 10.62
C ARG A 188 -9.83 -6.32 9.17
N ALA A 189 -10.29 -7.30 8.40
CA ALA A 189 -10.76 -7.05 7.04
C ALA A 189 -12.04 -6.21 7.07
N SER A 190 -12.14 -5.31 6.10
CA SER A 190 -13.30 -4.45 5.92
C SER A 190 -13.49 -4.11 4.45
N VAL A 191 -14.72 -3.77 4.09
CA VAL A 191 -15.13 -3.39 2.74
C VAL A 191 -15.90 -2.09 2.82
N PHE A 192 -15.52 -1.14 1.98
CA PHE A 192 -16.19 0.14 1.80
C PHE A 192 -16.59 0.28 0.33
N ASP A 193 -17.82 0.71 0.09
CA ASP A 193 -18.27 1.10 -1.25
C ASP A 193 -18.31 2.63 -1.30
N CYS A 194 -17.56 3.18 -2.25
CA CYS A 194 -17.40 4.61 -2.47
C CYS A 194 -18.09 5.02 -3.76
N ASN A 195 -18.95 6.02 -3.70
CA ASN A 195 -19.55 6.65 -4.87
C ASN A 195 -18.82 7.95 -5.17
N MET A 196 -18.19 8.01 -6.34
CA MET A 196 -17.42 9.15 -6.81
C MET A 196 -18.19 9.91 -7.88
N LYS A 197 -18.17 11.24 -7.79
CA LYS A 197 -18.70 12.12 -8.83
C LYS A 197 -17.62 12.36 -9.89
N THR A 198 -17.97 12.09 -11.14
CA THR A 198 -17.15 12.32 -12.33
C THR A 198 -17.83 13.36 -13.21
N GLU A 199 -17.09 13.91 -14.16
CA GLU A 199 -17.60 14.84 -15.19
C GLU A 199 -18.75 14.22 -16.00
N SER A 200 -18.76 12.89 -16.17
CA SER A 200 -19.77 12.17 -16.95
C SER A 200 -20.85 11.48 -16.11
N GLY A 201 -20.93 11.71 -14.80
CA GLY A 201 -21.87 11.02 -13.91
C GLY A 201 -21.20 10.39 -12.70
N PHE A 202 -21.61 9.18 -12.33
CA PHE A 202 -21.12 8.50 -11.12
C PHE A 202 -20.22 7.31 -11.45
N HIS A 203 -19.23 7.08 -10.61
CA HIS A 203 -18.35 5.93 -10.66
C HIS A 203 -18.24 5.31 -9.27
N SER A 204 -18.63 4.03 -9.15
CA SER A 204 -18.54 3.29 -7.90
C SER A 204 -17.21 2.53 -7.82
N LEU A 205 -16.57 2.62 -6.66
CA LEU A 205 -15.31 1.97 -6.32
C LEU A 205 -15.45 1.26 -4.98
N ARG A 206 -15.14 -0.03 -4.98
CA ARG A 206 -15.02 -0.85 -3.79
C ARG A 206 -13.59 -0.80 -3.28
N LEU A 207 -13.43 -0.35 -2.04
CA LEU A 207 -12.17 -0.39 -1.30
C LEU A 207 -12.25 -1.52 -0.28
N GLN A 208 -11.32 -2.46 -0.35
CA GLN A 208 -11.27 -3.59 0.56
C GLN A 208 -9.91 -3.68 1.23
N PHE A 209 -9.91 -3.97 2.53
CA PHE A 209 -8.73 -4.40 3.24
C PHE A 209 -8.84 -5.88 3.61
N ALA A 210 -7.77 -6.64 3.39
CA ALA A 210 -7.61 -7.99 3.90
C ALA A 210 -6.37 -8.09 4.78
N ALA A 211 -6.60 -8.45 6.04
CA ALA A 211 -5.57 -8.60 7.05
C ALA A 211 -4.68 -9.83 6.77
N ALA A 212 -3.49 -9.57 6.23
CA ALA A 212 -2.45 -10.56 6.00
C ALA A 212 -1.22 -10.13 6.81
N TYR A 213 -1.08 -10.65 8.04
CA TYR A 213 -0.04 -10.14 8.96
C TYR A 213 1.33 -10.80 8.79
N LYS A 214 1.41 -11.90 8.04
CA LYS A 214 2.65 -12.55 7.58
C LYS A 214 2.50 -12.96 6.11
N PHE A 215 3.59 -13.12 5.36
CA PHE A 215 3.60 -13.68 4.02
C PHE A 215 3.08 -15.12 3.98
N LYS A 216 3.29 -15.87 5.08
CA LYS A 216 2.76 -17.21 5.30
C LYS A 216 1.81 -17.25 6.51
N ASP A 217 0.72 -16.51 6.39
CA ASP A 217 -0.26 -16.34 7.47
C ASP A 217 -1.09 -17.62 7.65
N LYS A 218 -1.06 -18.23 8.84
CA LYS A 218 -1.82 -19.45 9.18
C LYS A 218 -3.03 -19.17 10.08
N SER A 219 -3.48 -17.92 10.17
CA SER A 219 -4.58 -17.51 11.04
C SER A 219 -5.93 -18.05 10.60
N LEU A 220 -6.13 -18.26 9.30
CA LEU A 220 -7.31 -18.93 8.78
C LEU A 220 -6.90 -19.82 7.62
N THR A 221 -7.19 -21.11 7.75
CA THR A 221 -6.84 -22.15 6.78
C THR A 221 -8.03 -23.07 6.53
N ILE A 222 -7.98 -23.83 5.44
CA ILE A 222 -8.91 -24.93 5.14
C ILE A 222 -8.06 -26.21 5.08
N PRO A 223 -8.19 -27.12 6.06
CA PRO A 223 -7.44 -28.38 6.08
C PRO A 223 -7.67 -29.23 4.82
N PRO A 224 -6.71 -30.08 4.44
CA PRO A 224 -6.92 -31.05 3.36
C PRO A 224 -8.03 -32.04 3.71
N GLY A 225 -8.61 -32.66 2.68
CA GLY A 225 -9.67 -33.67 2.85
C GLY A 225 -11.10 -33.11 2.88
N ASN A 226 -11.29 -31.79 2.72
CA ASN A 226 -12.62 -31.23 2.49
C ASN A 226 -13.06 -31.50 1.04
N PRO A 227 -14.17 -32.22 0.79
CA PRO A 227 -14.61 -32.53 -0.57
C PRO A 227 -15.28 -31.34 -1.28
N LYS A 228 -15.66 -30.28 -0.57
CA LYS A 228 -16.43 -29.14 -1.11
C LYS A 228 -15.61 -27.89 -1.34
N TRP A 229 -14.53 -27.69 -0.58
CA TRP A 229 -13.74 -26.47 -0.60
C TRP A 229 -12.27 -26.78 -0.84
N HIS A 230 -11.61 -25.93 -1.62
CA HIS A 230 -10.18 -26.04 -1.84
C HIS A 230 -9.42 -25.92 -0.52
N SER A 231 -8.51 -26.86 -0.28
CA SER A 231 -7.60 -26.77 0.85
C SER A 231 -6.72 -25.53 0.72
N ALA A 232 -6.51 -24.83 1.82
CA ALA A 232 -5.66 -23.65 1.89
C ALA A 232 -4.82 -23.73 3.16
N ASN A 233 -3.51 -23.83 3.01
CA ASN A 233 -2.55 -23.91 4.12
C ASN A 233 -2.20 -22.54 4.70
N THR A 234 -2.56 -21.46 4.00
CA THR A 234 -2.40 -20.08 4.44
C THR A 234 -3.65 -19.25 4.16
N PHE A 235 -3.77 -18.12 4.85
CA PHE A 235 -4.83 -17.15 4.64
C PHE A 235 -4.78 -16.58 3.22
N GLN A 236 -3.58 -16.36 2.66
CA GLN A 236 -3.41 -15.89 1.29
C GLN A 236 -3.89 -16.90 0.26
N GLU A 237 -3.59 -18.19 0.45
CA GLU A 237 -4.14 -19.25 -0.38
C GLU A 237 -5.67 -19.27 -0.31
N PHE A 238 -6.25 -19.21 0.89
CA PHE A 238 -7.70 -19.13 1.05
C PHE A 238 -8.29 -17.89 0.34
N LEU A 239 -7.66 -16.73 0.54
CA LEU A 239 -8.10 -15.46 0.00
C LEU A 239 -8.20 -15.54 -1.53
N PHE A 240 -7.16 -16.02 -2.20
CA PHE A 240 -7.10 -16.05 -3.67
C PHE A 240 -7.81 -17.25 -4.30
N THR A 241 -7.93 -18.38 -3.61
CA THR A 241 -8.55 -19.59 -4.18
C THR A 241 -10.04 -19.71 -3.90
N THR A 242 -10.52 -19.06 -2.85
CA THR A 242 -11.91 -19.22 -2.38
C THR A 242 -12.60 -17.87 -2.22
N TYR A 243 -12.06 -16.97 -1.40
CA TYR A 243 -12.78 -15.76 -1.03
C TYR A 243 -12.95 -14.75 -2.18
N LEU A 244 -11.88 -14.39 -2.90
CA LEU A 244 -11.97 -13.45 -4.03
C LEU A 244 -12.75 -14.03 -5.22
N PRO A 245 -12.63 -15.32 -5.59
CA PRO A 245 -13.53 -15.93 -6.56
C PRO A 245 -15.02 -15.82 -6.22
N LEU A 246 -15.37 -15.84 -4.92
CA LEU A 246 -16.77 -15.68 -4.47
C LEU A 246 -17.22 -14.22 -4.38
N THR A 247 -16.30 -13.28 -4.14
CA THR A 247 -16.64 -11.85 -3.90
C THR A 247 -16.35 -10.95 -5.09
N GLY A 248 -15.70 -11.47 -6.13
CA GLY A 248 -15.18 -10.72 -7.26
C GLY A 248 -13.68 -10.50 -7.13
N MET A 249 -12.95 -10.75 -8.23
CA MET A 249 -11.51 -10.45 -8.29
C MET A 249 -11.32 -8.94 -8.38
N PRO A 250 -10.37 -8.36 -7.60
CA PRO A 250 -10.08 -6.94 -7.67
C PRO A 250 -9.36 -6.59 -8.97
N ASP A 251 -9.57 -5.36 -9.44
CA ASP A 251 -8.80 -4.79 -10.56
C ASP A 251 -7.38 -4.49 -10.13
N THR A 252 -7.19 -4.17 -8.85
CA THR A 252 -5.90 -3.82 -8.27
C THR A 252 -5.72 -4.41 -6.87
N ILE A 253 -4.57 -5.04 -6.64
CA ILE A 253 -4.11 -5.49 -5.33
C ILE A 253 -2.91 -4.64 -4.93
N VAL A 254 -2.97 -4.05 -3.75
CA VAL A 254 -1.87 -3.28 -3.17
C VAL A 254 -1.32 -4.03 -1.97
N VAL A 255 -0.03 -4.32 -1.97
CA VAL A 255 0.65 -5.07 -0.91
C VAL A 255 1.69 -4.18 -0.25
N SER A 256 1.52 -3.91 1.04
CA SER A 256 2.55 -3.27 1.86
C SER A 256 3.57 -4.33 2.33
N PHE A 257 4.88 -4.07 2.22
CA PHE A 257 5.91 -5.04 2.60
C PHE A 257 7.26 -4.37 3.00
N PRO A 258 8.06 -4.94 3.90
CA PRO A 258 7.74 -6.08 4.74
C PRO A 258 6.62 -5.71 5.72
N LEU A 259 5.87 -6.72 6.13
CA LEU A 259 4.90 -6.57 7.21
C LEU A 259 5.69 -6.40 8.52
N ASN A 260 5.22 -5.60 9.46
CA ASN A 260 5.85 -5.36 10.76
C ASN A 260 6.14 -6.68 11.49
N HIS A 261 5.26 -7.69 11.40
CA HIS A 261 5.48 -9.00 12.02
C HIS A 261 6.52 -9.86 11.30
N GLU A 262 6.93 -9.51 10.09
CA GLU A 262 8.00 -10.21 9.35
C GLU A 262 9.39 -9.83 9.85
N LYS A 263 9.53 -8.77 10.65
CA LYS A 263 10.83 -8.41 11.27
C LYS A 263 11.38 -9.51 12.18
N PHE A 264 10.51 -10.37 12.69
CA PHE A 264 10.86 -11.50 13.57
C PHE A 264 10.90 -12.84 12.83
N ASN A 265 10.91 -12.83 11.49
CA ASN A 265 10.89 -14.05 10.69
C ASN A 265 12.27 -14.34 10.08
N ASP A 266 12.93 -15.37 10.60
CA ASP A 266 14.23 -15.84 10.07
C ASP A 266 14.12 -16.41 8.65
N TRP A 267 12.90 -16.78 8.21
CA TRP A 267 12.59 -17.36 6.91
C TRP A 267 11.89 -16.38 5.96
N ILE A 268 12.00 -15.07 6.23
CA ILE A 268 11.26 -14.02 5.51
C ILE A 268 11.41 -14.13 3.99
N VAL A 269 12.61 -14.43 3.47
CA VAL A 269 12.86 -14.54 2.03
C VAL A 269 12.12 -15.73 1.43
N GLN A 270 12.15 -16.89 2.09
CA GLN A 270 11.48 -18.11 1.66
C GLN A 270 9.96 -17.95 1.72
N ASP A 271 9.44 -17.38 2.80
CA ASP A 271 8.01 -17.12 2.97
C ASP A 271 7.51 -16.08 1.96
N PHE A 272 8.32 -15.07 1.65
CA PHE A 272 8.00 -14.07 0.63
C PHE A 272 7.98 -14.67 -0.79
N LYS A 273 8.95 -15.53 -1.13
CA LYS A 273 8.94 -16.30 -2.39
C LYS A 273 7.69 -17.15 -2.52
N TYR A 274 7.32 -17.84 -1.45
CA TYR A 274 6.10 -18.62 -1.39
C TYR A 274 4.87 -17.75 -1.63
N PHE A 275 4.78 -16.58 -0.98
CA PHE A 275 3.69 -15.65 -1.16
C PHE A 275 3.58 -15.14 -2.62
N ILE A 276 4.70 -14.75 -3.23
CA ILE A 276 4.73 -14.41 -4.66
C ILE A 276 4.26 -15.60 -5.51
N GLY A 277 4.71 -16.83 -5.21
CA GLY A 277 4.26 -18.03 -5.91
C GLY A 277 2.75 -18.25 -5.83
N VAL A 278 2.15 -18.05 -4.66
CA VAL A 278 0.70 -18.10 -4.43
C VAL A 278 -0.02 -17.03 -5.25
N MET A 279 0.48 -15.79 -5.27
CA MET A 279 -0.05 -14.71 -6.11
C MET A 279 0.02 -15.06 -7.60
N LEU A 280 1.19 -15.50 -8.09
CA LEU A 280 1.40 -15.83 -9.50
C LEU A 280 0.51 -16.97 -10.00
N LYS A 281 0.14 -17.90 -9.10
CA LYS A 281 -0.69 -19.06 -9.41
C LYS A 281 -2.19 -18.75 -9.45
N HIS A 282 -2.65 -17.83 -8.62
CA HIS A 282 -4.09 -17.66 -8.36
C HIS A 282 -4.64 -16.28 -8.75
N ILE A 283 -3.79 -15.26 -8.92
CA ILE A 283 -4.24 -13.93 -9.34
C ILE A 283 -4.19 -13.84 -10.87
N PRO A 284 -5.31 -13.49 -11.55
CA PRO A 284 -5.34 -13.26 -12.98
C PRO A 284 -4.35 -12.17 -13.42
N ARG A 285 -3.77 -12.32 -14.61
CA ARG A 285 -2.86 -11.31 -15.19
C ARG A 285 -3.54 -9.97 -15.49
N THR A 286 -4.86 -9.94 -15.55
CA THR A 286 -5.66 -8.73 -15.70
C THR A 286 -5.65 -7.86 -14.43
N THR A 287 -5.46 -8.46 -13.25
CA THR A 287 -5.34 -7.73 -11.97
C THR A 287 -3.95 -7.10 -11.85
N GLN A 288 -3.90 -5.80 -11.55
CA GLN A 288 -2.65 -5.11 -11.25
C GLN A 288 -2.20 -5.41 -9.83
N VAL A 289 -0.91 -5.62 -9.62
CA VAL A 289 -0.33 -5.78 -8.27
C VAL A 289 0.67 -4.67 -8.02
N HIS A 290 0.46 -3.88 -6.96
CA HIS A 290 1.33 -2.78 -6.57
C HIS A 290 2.02 -3.10 -5.25
N TRP A 291 3.35 -3.10 -5.26
CA TRP A 291 4.20 -3.40 -4.12
C TRP A 291 4.67 -2.09 -3.48
N ILE A 292 4.26 -1.85 -2.25
CA ILE A 292 4.59 -0.64 -1.47
C ILE A 292 5.59 -1.03 -0.36
N PRO A 293 6.87 -0.62 -0.48
CA PRO A 293 7.83 -0.79 0.60
C PRO A 293 7.36 -0.12 1.90
N THR A 294 7.63 -0.70 3.05
CA THR A 294 7.19 -0.15 4.34
C THR A 294 8.01 1.07 4.73
N ALA A 295 7.35 2.04 5.37
CA ALA A 295 7.93 3.26 5.92
C ALA A 295 8.81 3.00 7.15
N SER A 296 9.51 4.04 7.61
CA SER A 296 10.34 4.04 8.81
C SER A 296 9.49 4.00 10.08
N GLU A 297 10.13 3.55 11.16
CA GLU A 297 9.58 3.53 12.51
C GLU A 297 10.36 4.48 13.43
N PHE A 298 9.73 4.94 14.50
CA PHE A 298 10.32 5.93 15.42
C PHE A 298 10.25 5.39 16.85
N GLU A 299 11.38 4.92 17.35
CA GLU A 299 11.48 4.37 18.71
C GLU A 299 11.06 5.38 19.78
N THR A 300 11.36 6.66 19.54
CA THR A 300 11.01 7.83 20.38
C THR A 300 9.50 8.06 20.56
N LYS A 301 8.67 7.56 19.65
CA LYS A 301 7.20 7.72 19.69
C LYS A 301 6.48 6.53 20.34
N ARG A 302 7.20 5.47 20.71
CA ARG A 302 6.59 4.28 21.30
C ARG A 302 6.09 4.56 22.72
N ASP A 303 4.88 4.08 23.02
CA ASP A 303 4.25 4.16 24.35
C ASP A 303 5.23 3.72 25.45
N PRO A 304 5.56 4.55 26.46
CA PRO A 304 6.55 4.26 27.50
C PRO A 304 6.34 2.94 28.27
N VAL A 305 5.09 2.52 28.47
CA VAL A 305 4.72 1.28 29.17
C VAL A 305 5.01 0.07 28.30
N ARG A 306 4.83 0.19 26.99
CA ARG A 306 5.31 -0.80 26.00
C ARG A 306 6.78 -0.57 25.62
N ALA A 307 7.36 0.58 25.92
CA ALA A 307 8.67 0.98 25.45
C ALA A 307 9.79 0.22 26.16
N ALA A 308 9.59 -0.30 27.38
CA ALA A 308 10.66 -1.03 28.08
C ALA A 308 11.21 -2.24 27.30
N TRP A 309 10.38 -2.94 26.51
CA TRP A 309 10.82 -4.05 25.65
C TRP A 309 11.22 -3.60 24.23
N CYS A 310 10.85 -2.39 23.85
CA CYS A 310 10.92 -1.86 22.48
C CYS A 310 12.01 -0.79 22.28
N LEU A 311 12.37 -0.05 23.33
CA LEU A 311 13.45 0.93 23.36
C LEU A 311 14.76 0.19 23.18
N ASN A 312 15.50 0.56 22.14
CA ASN A 312 16.73 -0.13 21.74
C ASN A 312 16.51 -1.63 21.45
N HIS A 313 15.28 -2.04 21.14
CA HIS A 313 15.07 -3.37 20.61
C HIS A 313 15.75 -3.44 19.25
N THR A 314 16.67 -4.38 19.13
CA THR A 314 17.44 -4.56 17.92
C THR A 314 17.04 -5.83 17.22
N PHE A 315 17.19 -5.80 15.89
CA PHE A 315 16.83 -6.89 15.01
C PHE A 315 18.09 -7.40 14.31
N SER A 316 18.13 -8.71 14.08
CA SER A 316 19.26 -9.47 13.51
C SER A 316 20.55 -9.43 14.34
N ASP A 317 21.53 -10.24 13.95
CA ASP A 317 22.85 -10.33 14.60
C ASP A 317 23.64 -9.01 14.56
N GLU A 318 23.33 -8.14 13.59
CA GLU A 318 23.93 -6.80 13.42
C GLU A 318 23.40 -5.77 14.43
N LYS A 319 22.41 -6.14 15.26
CA LYS A 319 21.78 -5.28 16.26
C LYS A 319 21.23 -3.97 15.68
N LEU A 320 20.54 -4.05 14.54
CA LEU A 320 19.96 -2.89 13.87
C LEU A 320 18.67 -2.42 14.55
N LEU A 321 18.43 -1.11 14.59
CA LEU A 321 17.14 -0.55 15.00
C LEU A 321 16.06 -0.81 13.94
N ALA A 322 14.79 -0.55 14.27
CA ALA A 322 13.67 -0.94 13.40
C ALA A 322 13.77 -0.29 12.02
N THR A 323 14.07 1.01 11.95
CA THR A 323 14.19 1.73 10.68
C THR A 323 15.31 1.21 9.79
N GLU A 324 16.49 0.97 10.35
CA GLU A 324 17.63 0.42 9.61
C GLU A 324 17.36 -1.01 9.15
N TYR A 325 16.68 -1.80 9.99
CA TYR A 325 16.31 -3.16 9.66
C TYR A 325 15.24 -3.24 8.58
N ILE A 326 14.20 -2.38 8.62
CA ILE A 326 13.19 -2.27 7.55
C ILE A 326 13.85 -1.89 6.24
N TYR A 327 14.80 -0.94 6.25
CA TYR A 327 15.56 -0.58 5.06
C TYR A 327 16.32 -1.79 4.48
N LYS A 328 16.97 -2.58 5.33
CA LYS A 328 17.65 -3.83 4.94
C LYS A 328 16.66 -4.83 4.34
N LEU A 329 15.51 -5.04 4.97
CA LEU A 329 14.47 -5.95 4.48
C LEU A 329 13.90 -5.49 3.12
N ASN A 330 13.59 -4.20 2.94
CA ASN A 330 13.11 -3.64 1.66
C ASN A 330 14.06 -3.99 0.51
N ASN A 331 15.37 -3.85 0.72
CA ASN A 331 16.38 -4.17 -0.30
C ASN A 331 16.54 -5.68 -0.52
N MET A 332 16.44 -6.47 0.54
CA MET A 332 16.52 -7.92 0.45
C MET A 332 15.35 -8.48 -0.36
N LEU A 333 14.12 -8.06 -0.04
CA LEU A 333 12.90 -8.50 -0.71
C LEU A 333 12.76 -7.91 -2.13
N PHE A 334 13.32 -6.72 -2.40
CA PHE A 334 13.41 -6.18 -3.76
C PHE A 334 14.08 -7.18 -4.73
N LYS A 335 15.17 -7.84 -4.30
CA LYS A 335 15.89 -8.80 -5.16
C LYS A 335 14.98 -9.92 -5.67
N GLU A 336 14.05 -10.34 -4.82
CA GLU A 336 13.08 -11.40 -5.15
C GLU A 336 11.91 -10.89 -5.99
N LEU A 337 11.51 -9.61 -5.83
CA LEU A 337 10.50 -8.98 -6.67
C LEU A 337 11.01 -8.57 -8.06
N LYS A 338 12.30 -8.23 -8.17
CA LYS A 338 12.90 -7.60 -9.36
C LYS A 338 12.51 -8.30 -10.68
N PRO A 339 12.56 -9.64 -10.82
CA PRO A 339 12.19 -10.30 -12.08
C PRO A 339 10.75 -9.98 -12.53
N TYR A 340 9.83 -9.85 -11.58
CA TYR A 340 8.42 -9.57 -11.86
C TYR A 340 8.14 -8.09 -12.10
N LEU A 341 8.89 -7.20 -11.44
CA LEU A 341 8.79 -5.76 -11.68
C LEU A 341 9.33 -5.37 -13.06
N LEU A 342 10.38 -6.05 -13.52
CA LEU A 342 11.00 -5.80 -14.83
C LEU A 342 10.23 -6.40 -16.00
N ASN A 343 9.41 -7.43 -15.77
CA ASN A 343 8.61 -8.04 -16.81
C ASN A 343 7.14 -7.60 -16.73
N SER A 344 6.77 -6.72 -17.66
CA SER A 344 5.40 -6.18 -17.78
C SER A 344 4.30 -7.25 -17.93
N SER A 345 4.62 -8.47 -18.39
CA SER A 345 3.63 -9.54 -18.52
C SER A 345 3.06 -10.03 -17.19
N TYR A 346 3.72 -9.74 -16.06
CA TYR A 346 3.23 -10.10 -14.73
C TYR A 346 2.21 -9.10 -14.17
N ASN A 347 2.08 -7.92 -14.78
CA ASN A 347 1.26 -6.81 -14.29
C ASN A 347 1.57 -6.42 -12.83
N MET A 348 2.84 -6.57 -12.43
CA MET A 348 3.35 -6.19 -11.12
C MET A 348 4.15 -4.90 -11.22
N HIS A 349 3.93 -4.01 -10.26
CA HIS A 349 4.49 -2.66 -10.22
C HIS A 349 5.07 -2.41 -8.83
N GLY A 350 6.20 -1.72 -8.77
CA GLY A 350 6.87 -1.37 -7.52
C GLY A 350 6.81 0.14 -7.29
N HIS A 351 6.82 0.53 -6.03
CA HIS A 351 6.90 1.94 -5.61
C HIS A 351 8.31 2.30 -5.12
N LEU A 352 8.49 3.51 -4.60
CA LEU A 352 9.75 3.91 -3.96
C LEU A 352 9.87 3.32 -2.56
N ASN A 353 11.10 3.27 -2.07
CA ASN A 353 11.41 2.91 -0.70
C ASN A 353 10.95 4.05 0.23
N LEU A 354 9.96 3.77 1.06
CA LEU A 354 9.34 4.80 1.87
C LEU A 354 10.20 5.23 3.06
N VAL A 355 11.19 4.44 3.47
CA VAL A 355 11.99 4.68 4.68
C VAL A 355 12.63 6.07 4.72
N ASN A 356 13.28 6.51 3.64
CA ASN A 356 13.95 7.82 3.61
C ASN A 356 12.96 8.99 3.59
N MET A 357 11.82 8.78 2.94
CA MET A 357 10.76 9.77 2.89
C MET A 357 10.13 9.95 4.27
N SER A 358 9.78 8.84 4.93
CA SER A 358 9.13 8.83 6.23
C SER A 358 10.04 9.24 7.38
N SER A 359 11.35 8.97 7.31
CA SER A 359 12.29 9.18 8.42
C SER A 359 12.46 10.65 8.83
N THR A 360 12.06 11.56 7.95
CA THR A 360 12.07 13.01 8.17
C THR A 360 10.74 13.54 8.74
N LYS A 361 9.79 12.64 9.03
CA LYS A 361 8.40 12.95 9.40
C LYS A 361 7.95 12.21 10.65
N GLU A 362 8.78 12.28 11.69
CA GLU A 362 8.49 11.68 12.98
C GLU A 362 7.17 12.17 13.57
N GLU A 363 6.82 13.44 13.33
CA GLU A 363 5.59 14.08 13.80
C GLU A 363 4.31 13.45 13.24
N TRP A 364 4.40 12.67 12.16
CA TRP A 364 3.27 11.94 11.58
C TRP A 364 3.08 10.54 12.16
N ASN A 365 3.97 10.12 13.07
CA ASN A 365 3.87 8.84 13.74
C ASN A 365 3.29 9.01 15.15
N GLU A 366 2.12 8.43 15.39
CA GLU A 366 1.41 8.53 16.68
C GLU A 366 2.01 7.63 17.77
N ASP A 367 2.54 6.46 17.41
CA ASP A 367 2.91 5.41 18.38
C ASP A 367 4.23 4.69 18.08
N GLY A 368 5.05 5.27 17.22
CA GLY A 368 6.38 4.81 16.84
C GLY A 368 6.44 3.59 15.94
N GLY A 369 5.31 2.93 15.68
CA GLY A 369 5.21 1.78 14.78
C GLY A 369 4.44 2.08 13.50
N TYR A 370 3.60 3.11 13.50
CA TYR A 370 2.65 3.35 12.41
C TYR A 370 2.73 4.76 11.86
N GLN A 371 3.07 4.86 10.57
CA GLN A 371 2.76 6.05 9.79
C GLN A 371 1.65 5.73 8.81
N ALA A 372 0.62 6.58 8.77
CA ALA A 372 -0.32 6.60 7.67
C ALA A 372 0.33 7.40 6.54
N LEU A 373 0.79 6.70 5.51
CA LEU A 373 1.45 7.34 4.39
C LEU A 373 0.77 6.86 3.12
N PHE A 374 -0.07 7.72 2.54
CA PHE A 374 -0.86 7.31 1.39
C PHE A 374 -0.26 7.69 0.04
N LEU A 375 -0.54 6.80 -0.91
CA LEU A 375 0.07 6.62 -2.21
C LEU A 375 -1.09 6.48 -3.22
N LEU A 376 -1.34 7.47 -4.08
CA LEU A 376 -2.35 7.47 -5.14
C LEU A 376 -1.82 7.76 -6.55
#